data_AF-A0A7S7UME5-F1
#
_entry.id   AF-A0A7S7UME5-F1
#
_cell.length_a   1.000
_cell.length_b   1.000
_cell.length_c   1.000
_cell.angle_alpha   90.00
_cell.angle_beta   90.00
_cell.angle_gamma   90.00
#
_symmetry.space_group_name_H-M   'P 1'
#
loop_
_entity.id
_entity.type
_entity.pdbx_description
1 polymer ?
#
loop_
_entity_poly.entity_id
_entity_poly.type
_entity_poly.pdbx_seq_one_letter_code
_entity_poly.pdbx_strand_id
1 'polypeptide(L)'
;MTNAEHYQINRRIALLERATALFGRFGGLIPMAVAFLNRWPTQVELYPHWQVGESWKVFLSLYLYWFAWLALGRAISFAKGSLAP
;
A
#
# COMPACT_ATOMS: atom_id res chain seq x y z
N MET A 1 -31.48 -3.07 -7.37
CA MET A 1 -30.59 -1.89 -7.38
C MET A 1 -30.93 -1.05 -8.59
N THR A 2 -31.04 0.27 -8.45
CA THR A 2 -31.39 1.16 -9.56
C THR A 2 -30.16 1.49 -10.42
N ASN A 3 -30.36 1.86 -11.69
CA ASN A 3 -29.26 2.25 -12.58
C ASN A 3 -28.44 3.44 -12.04
N ALA A 4 -29.10 4.38 -11.34
CA ALA A 4 -28.44 5.52 -10.73
C ALA A 4 -27.51 5.12 -9.57
N GLU A 5 -27.95 4.18 -8.71
CA GLU A 5 -27.12 3.62 -7.64
C GLU A 5 -25.94 2.86 -8.23
N HIS A 6 -26.17 2.03 -9.25
CA HIS A 6 -25.12 1.26 -9.91
C HIS A 6 -24.03 2.18 -10.50
N TYR A 7 -24.43 3.28 -11.13
CA TYR A 7 -23.52 4.29 -11.66
C TYR A 7 -22.69 4.96 -10.56
N GLN A 8 -23.33 5.34 -9.44
CA GLN A 8 -22.62 5.95 -8.32
C GLN A 8 -21.60 5.01 -7.68
N ILE A 9 -21.95 3.73 -7.49
CA ILE A 9 -21.00 2.75 -6.94
C ILE A 9 -19.83 2.55 -7.90
N ASN A 10 -20.07 2.39 -9.20
CA ASN A 10 -19.00 2.26 -10.20
C ASN A 10 -18.05 3.47 -10.19
N ARG A 11 -18.59 4.69 -10.07
CA ARG A 11 -17.77 5.90 -9.97
C ARG A 11 -16.89 5.90 -8.71
N ARG A 12 -17.43 5.47 -7.57
CA ARG A 12 -16.67 5.38 -6.31
C ARG A 12 -15.55 4.33 -6.39
N ILE A 13 -15.83 3.18 -7.00
CA ILE A 13 -14.83 2.13 -7.23
C ILE A 13 -13.72 2.63 -8.16
N ALA A 14 -14.06 3.34 -9.24
CA ALA A 14 -13.07 3.91 -10.16
C ALA A 14 -12.16 4.95 -9.46
N LEU A 15 -12.70 5.75 -8.54
CA LEU A 15 -11.89 6.65 -7.71
C LEU A 15 -10.96 5.88 -6.77
N LEU A 16 -11.47 4.83 -6.11
CA LEU A 16 -10.68 3.98 -5.23
C LEU A 16 -9.53 3.28 -5.99
N GLU A 17 -9.78 2.84 -7.22
CA GLU A 17 -8.79 2.23 -8.11
C GLU A 17 -7.66 3.20 -8.46
N ARG A 18 -8.00 4.44 -8.81
CA ARG A 18 -7.00 5.49 -9.07
C ARG A 18 -6.17 5.80 -7.81
N ALA A 19 -6.84 5.94 -6.66
CA ALA A 19 -6.15 6.17 -5.39
C ALA A 19 -5.21 5.00 -5.04
N THR A 20 -5.64 3.76 -5.28
CA THR A 20 -4.84 2.55 -5.03
C THR A 20 -3.64 2.46 -5.97
N ALA A 21 -3.79 2.86 -7.23
CA ALA A 21 -2.68 2.92 -8.18
C ALA A 21 -1.63 3.97 -7.75
N LEU A 22 -2.08 5.15 -7.30
CA LEU A 22 -1.19 6.18 -6.75
C LEU A 22 -0.49 5.69 -5.48
N PHE A 23 -1.23 5.03 -4.59
CA PHE A 23 -0.69 4.43 -3.38
C PHE A 23 0.32 3.33 -3.67
N GLY A 24 0.10 2.46 -4.66
CA GLY A 24 1.09 1.46 -5.08
C GLY A 24 2.36 2.09 -5.65
N ARG A 25 2.23 3.19 -6.39
CA ARG A 25 3.38 3.90 -7.00
C ARG A 25 4.21 4.68 -5.98
N PHE A 26 3.57 5.34 -5.03
CA PHE A 26 4.23 6.29 -4.13
C PHE A 26 4.24 5.87 -2.66
N GLY A 27 3.44 4.87 -2.27
CA GLY A 27 3.28 4.44 -0.89
C GLY A 27 4.59 3.96 -0.26
N GLY A 28 5.46 3.30 -1.03
CA GLY A 28 6.80 2.90 -0.57
C GLY A 28 7.75 4.07 -0.25
N LEU A 29 7.50 5.27 -0.79
CA LEU A 29 8.29 6.46 -0.49
C LEU A 29 8.01 7.00 0.91
N ILE A 30 6.83 6.74 1.47
CA ILE A 30 6.45 7.24 2.79
C ILE A 30 7.31 6.59 3.89
N PRO A 31 7.43 5.25 3.98
CA PRO A 31 8.38 4.60 4.87
C PRO A 31 9.82 5.09 4.72
N MET A 32 10.26 5.37 3.49
CA MET A 32 11.61 5.88 3.22
C MET A 32 11.82 7.29 3.75
N ALA A 33 10.84 8.19 3.54
CA ALA A 33 10.87 9.54 4.09
C ALA A 33 10.86 9.53 5.63
N VAL A 34 10.02 8.68 6.24
CA VAL A 34 9.96 8.49 7.69
C VAL A 34 11.29 7.96 8.23
N ALA A 35 11.87 6.97 7.57
CA ALA A 35 13.18 6.42 7.94
C ALA A 35 14.28 7.49 7.88
N PHE A 36 14.29 8.30 6.82
CA PHE A 36 15.24 9.39 6.66
C PHE A 36 15.09 10.45 7.76
N LEU A 37 13.87 10.91 8.02
CA LEU A 37 13.59 11.91 9.07
C LEU A 37 13.96 11.41 10.46
N ASN A 38 13.77 10.13 10.73
CA ASN A 38 14.12 9.50 12.01
C ASN A 38 15.55 8.97 12.09
N ARG A 39 16.38 9.19 11.05
CA ARG A 39 17.76 8.68 10.95
C ARG A 39 17.86 7.18 11.20
N TRP A 40 16.87 6.41 10.75
CA TRP A 40 16.92 4.96 10.86
C TRP A 40 18.04 4.41 9.96
N PRO A 41 18.79 3.40 10.41
CA PRO A 41 19.80 2.77 9.58
C PRO A 41 19.13 2.11 8.38
N THR A 42 19.52 2.52 7.17
CA THR A 42 18.99 1.99 5.90
C THR A 42 19.91 0.94 5.26
N GLN A 43 21.11 0.77 5.81
CA GLN A 43 22.09 -0.21 5.35
C GLN A 43 21.85 -1.54 6.05
N VAL A 44 21.91 -2.62 5.27
CA VAL A 44 21.90 -4.01 5.76
C VAL A 44 23.33 -4.51 5.62
N GLU A 45 24.06 -4.55 6.72
CA GLU A 45 25.35 -5.25 6.76
C GLU A 45 25.09 -6.74 7.03
N LEU A 46 25.51 -7.58 6.10
CA LEU A 46 25.54 -9.03 6.28
C LEU A 46 26.87 -9.42 6.94
N TYR A 47 26.81 -10.41 7.84
CA TYR A 47 27.86 -11.00 8.69
C TYR A 47 29.34 -10.62 8.37
N PRO A 48 30.18 -10.27 9.36
CA PRO A 48 30.12 -10.65 10.78
C PRO A 48 29.44 -9.63 11.71
N HIS A 49 29.06 -8.48 11.18
CA HIS A 49 28.36 -7.44 11.93
C HIS A 49 26.87 -7.59 11.65
N TRP A 50 26.23 -8.63 12.21
CA TRP A 50 24.78 -8.71 12.22
C TRP A 50 24.27 -7.61 13.15
N GLN A 51 24.20 -6.37 12.65
CA GLN A 51 23.56 -5.31 13.39
C GLN A 51 22.10 -5.71 13.57
N VAL A 52 21.75 -6.03 14.82
CA VAL A 52 20.40 -5.88 15.35
C VAL A 52 20.10 -4.37 15.42
N GLY A 53 20.21 -3.68 14.29
CA GLY A 53 19.94 -2.26 14.14
C GLY A 53 18.46 -2.04 13.85
N GLU A 54 17.98 -0.83 14.08
CA GLU A 54 16.57 -0.44 13.88
C GLU A 54 16.12 -0.42 12.39
N SER A 55 16.93 -0.99 11.48
CA SER A 55 16.66 -1.08 10.04
C SER A 55 15.44 -1.96 9.75
N TRP A 56 15.15 -2.93 10.61
CA TRP A 56 13.92 -3.75 10.56
C TRP A 56 12.65 -2.88 10.56
N LYS A 57 12.67 -1.68 11.17
CA LYS A 57 11.53 -0.75 11.15
C LYS A 57 11.25 -0.21 9.75
N VAL A 58 12.29 0.02 8.96
CA VAL A 58 12.18 0.43 7.55
C VAL A 58 11.54 -0.69 6.74
N PHE A 59 12.07 -1.90 6.84
CA PHE A 59 11.56 -3.07 6.12
C PHE A 59 10.14 -3.40 6.53
N LEU A 60 9.83 -3.42 7.82
CA LEU A 60 8.48 -3.66 8.32
C LEU A 60 7.50 -2.60 7.79
N SER A 61 7.88 -1.32 7.83
CA SER A 61 7.05 -0.23 7.31
C SER A 61 6.80 -0.38 5.80
N LEU A 62 7.83 -0.71 5.02
CA LEU A 62 7.68 -1.01 3.59
C LEU A 62 6.72 -2.18 3.33
N TYR A 63 6.88 -3.28 4.08
CA TYR A 63 6.00 -4.44 3.97
C TYR A 63 4.55 -4.09 4.33
N LEU A 64 4.31 -3.31 5.38
CA LEU A 64 2.96 -2.88 5.76
C LEU A 64 2.28 -2.07 4.65
N TYR A 65 3.00 -1.14 4.02
CA TYR A 65 2.49 -0.38 2.88
C TYR A 65 2.24 -1.28 1.66
N TRP A 66 3.13 -2.25 1.42
CA TRP A 66 2.91 -3.23 0.35
C TRP A 66 1.66 -4.07 0.60
N PHE A 67 1.48 -4.61 1.81
CA PHE A 67 0.28 -5.38 2.15
C PHE A 67 -0.99 -4.54 2.07
N ALA A 68 -0.95 -3.27 2.48
CA ALA A 68 -2.08 -2.35 2.32
C ALA A 68 -2.44 -2.16 0.84
N TRP A 69 -1.46 -2.02 -0.05
CA TRP A 69 -1.70 -1.89 -1.49
C TRP A 69 -2.34 -3.16 -2.07
N LEU A 70 -1.84 -4.34 -1.70
CA LEU A 70 -2.42 -5.62 -2.11
C LEU A 70 -3.85 -5.79 -1.59
N ALA A 71 -4.10 -5.43 -0.33
CA ALA A 71 -5.43 -5.49 0.28
C ALA A 71 -6.43 -4.57 -0.43
N LEU A 72 -6.04 -3.34 -0.76
CA LEU A 72 -6.85 -2.40 -1.53
C LEU A 72 -7.19 -2.95 -2.92
N GLY A 73 -6.20 -3.52 -3.62
CA GLY A 73 -6.43 -4.17 -4.91
C GLY A 73 -7.44 -5.31 -4.83
N ARG A 74 -7.35 -6.16 -3.80
CA ARG A 74 -8.33 -7.23 -3.54
C ARG A 74 -9.71 -6.69 -3.20
N ALA A 75 -9.82 -5.63 -2.40
CA ALA A 75 -11.09 -5.01 -2.06
C ALA A 75 -11.80 -4.43 -3.30
N ILE A 76 -11.06 -3.79 -4.21
CA ILE A 76 -11.58 -3.31 -5.50
C ILE A 76 -12.07 -4.48 -6.36
N SER A 77 -11.27 -5.54 -6.47
CA SER A 77 -11.65 -6.74 -7.24
C SER A 77 -12.94 -7.37 -6.71
N PHE A 78 -13.09 -7.46 -5.38
CA PHE A 78 -14.29 -7.97 -4.74
C PHE A 78 -15.50 -7.06 -5.00
N ALA A 79 -15.34 -5.75 -4.84
CA ALA A 79 -16.38 -4.77 -5.09
C ALA A 79 -16.87 -4.78 -6.55
N LYS A 80 -15.95 -4.93 -7.51
CA LYS A 80 -16.31 -5.09 -8.94
C LYS A 80 -17.04 -6.40 -9.18
N GLY A 81 -16.56 -7.51 -8.59
CA GLY A 81 -17.19 -8.82 -8.71
C GLY A 81 -18.62 -8.85 -8.16
N SER A 82 -18.90 -8.14 -7.07
CA SER A 82 -20.26 -8.04 -6.50
C SER A 82 -21.26 -7.23 -7.34
N LEU A 83 -20.78 -6.51 -8.38
CA LEU A 83 -21.59 -5.69 -9.29
C LEU A 83 -21.73 -6.33 -10.67
N ALA A 84 -21.09 -7.48 -10.92
CA ALA A 84 -21.34 -8.26 -12.12
C ALA A 84 -22.76 -8.87 -12.02
N PRO A 85 -23.54 -8.85 -13.12
CA PRO A 85 -24.87 -9.44 -13.16
C PRO A 85 -24.85 -10.96 -12.95
#